data_AF-A0A2V8GVQ8-F1
#
_entry.id   AF-A0A2V8GVQ8-F1
#
_cell.length_a   1.000
_cell.length_b   1.000
_cell.length_c   1.000
_cell.angle_alpha   90.00
_cell.angle_beta   90.00
_cell.angle_gamma   90.00
#
_symmetry.space_group_name_H-M   'P 1'
#
loop_
_entity.id
_entity.type
_entity.pdbx_description
1 polymer ?
#
loop_
_entity_poly.entity_id
_entity_poly.type
_entity_poly.pdbx_seq_one_letter_code
_entity_poly.pdbx_strand_id
1 'polypeptide(L)'
;MAAGGVDRNKVKPFWTSSPYCHCNFTVLEERYGKDLEEWTEALLQMDYNNPAHRTIMDMEGLKRWVRPQLAGYKPLFEAVQAVGY
;
A
#
# COMPACT_ATOMS: atom_id res chain seq x y z
N MET A 1 -1.56 -24.73 -6.23
CA MET A 1 -2.69 -23.80 -6.45
C MET A 1 -2.33 -22.95 -7.66
N ALA A 2 -3.08 -23.05 -8.76
CA ALA A 2 -2.83 -22.24 -9.93
C ALA A 2 -3.23 -20.79 -9.59
N ALA A 3 -2.25 -19.90 -9.48
CA ALA A 3 -2.51 -18.47 -9.40
C ALA A 3 -3.29 -18.06 -10.66
N GLY A 4 -4.46 -17.45 -10.50
CA GLY A 4 -5.29 -16.95 -11.59
C GLY A 4 -4.57 -15.86 -12.37
N GLY A 5 -3.75 -16.26 -13.34
CA GLY A 5 -3.04 -15.36 -14.24
C GLY A 5 -3.86 -15.06 -15.49
N VAL A 6 -3.84 -13.80 -15.92
CA VAL A 6 -4.37 -13.41 -17.23
C VAL A 6 -3.27 -13.59 -18.28
N ASP A 7 -3.60 -14.21 -19.42
CA ASP A 7 -2.69 -14.34 -20.57
C ASP A 7 -2.40 -12.96 -21.18
N ARG A 8 -1.22 -12.41 -20.86
CA ARG A 8 -0.78 -11.06 -21.28
C ARG A 8 -0.54 -10.94 -22.79
N ASN A 9 -0.52 -12.05 -23.54
CA ASN A 9 -0.49 -11.99 -25.01
C ASN A 9 -1.89 -11.81 -25.62
N LYS A 10 -2.94 -12.05 -24.85
CA LYS A 10 -4.34 -11.91 -25.28
C LYS A 10 -5.01 -10.65 -24.77
N VAL A 11 -4.40 -9.93 -23.83
CA VAL A 11 -4.94 -8.69 -23.27
C VAL A 11 -3.92 -7.56 -23.35
N LYS A 12 -4.41 -6.34 -23.55
CA LYS A 12 -3.60 -5.12 -23.41
C LYS A 12 -4.36 -4.11 -22.55
N PRO A 13 -3.67 -3.30 -21.72
CA PRO A 13 -4.30 -2.16 -21.07
C PRO A 13 -4.92 -1.24 -22.13
N PHE A 14 -6.21 -0.91 -21.99
CA PHE A 14 -6.87 0.07 -22.86
C PHE A 14 -6.77 1.49 -22.28
N TRP A 15 -6.67 1.60 -20.95
CA TRP A 15 -6.52 2.85 -20.22
C TRP A 15 -5.90 2.57 -18.85
N THR A 16 -5.14 3.54 -18.34
CA THR A 16 -4.54 3.52 -17.00
C THR A 16 -4.82 4.86 -16.33
N SER A 17 -5.21 4.84 -15.06
CA SER A 17 -5.42 6.07 -14.29
C SER A 17 -4.10 6.81 -14.04
N SER A 18 -4.20 8.07 -13.63
CA SER A 18 -3.09 8.72 -12.94
C SER A 18 -2.72 7.94 -11.66
N PRO A 19 -1.46 8.01 -11.20
CA PRO A 19 -1.04 7.34 -9.97
C PRO A 19 -1.75 7.91 -8.75
N TYR A 20 -1.99 7.06 -7.76
CA TYR A 20 -2.55 7.40 -6.46
C TYR A 20 -1.98 6.47 -5.38
N CYS A 21 -2.03 6.90 -4.12
CA CYS A 21 -1.71 6.04 -2.98
C CYS A 21 -2.95 5.23 -2.59
N HIS A 22 -2.79 3.93 -2.29
CA HIS A 22 -3.92 3.05 -1.98
C HIS A 22 -3.79 2.36 -0.62
N CYS A 23 -2.77 1.54 -0.40
CA CYS A 23 -2.59 0.80 0.85
C CYS A 23 -1.76 1.61 1.86
N ASN A 24 -2.25 1.65 3.10
CA ASN A 24 -1.50 2.12 4.27
C ASN A 24 -1.95 1.31 5.49
N PHE A 25 -1.13 1.30 6.53
CA PHE A 25 -1.61 0.97 7.86
C PHE A 25 -2.28 2.20 8.45
N THR A 26 -3.48 2.00 8.99
CA THR A 26 -4.25 3.04 9.66
C THR A 26 -4.61 2.56 11.05
N VAL A 27 -4.67 3.49 12.01
CA VAL A 27 -5.06 3.19 13.38
C VAL A 27 -6.16 4.16 13.85
N LEU A 28 -6.99 3.70 14.77
CA LEU A 28 -7.92 4.56 15.50
C LEU A 28 -7.14 5.44 16.50
N GLU A 29 -7.06 6.73 16.21
CA GLU A 29 -6.26 7.71 16.96
C GLU A 29 -6.62 7.74 18.46
N GLU A 30 -7.92 7.76 18.77
CA GLU A 30 -8.45 7.82 20.14
C GLU A 30 -7.96 6.71 21.05
N ARG A 31 -7.54 5.57 20.48
CA ARG A 31 -7.13 4.38 21.23
C ARG A 31 -5.63 4.17 21.27
N TYR A 32 -4.87 4.60 20.26
CA TYR A 32 -3.48 4.17 20.08
C TYR A 32 -2.51 5.27 19.62
N GLY A 33 -2.94 6.53 19.50
CA GLY A 33 -2.21 7.57 18.74
C GLY A 33 -0.77 7.86 19.18
N LYS A 34 -0.38 7.54 20.43
CA LYS A 34 0.99 7.76 20.93
C LYS A 34 1.84 6.48 21.02
N ASP A 35 1.22 5.30 20.96
CA ASP A 35 1.89 4.04 21.32
C ASP A 35 2.44 3.28 20.10
N LEU A 36 2.29 3.81 18.89
CA LEU A 36 2.64 3.12 17.64
C LEU A 36 3.83 3.71 16.89
N GLU A 37 4.50 4.71 17.44
CA GLU A 37 5.69 5.27 16.78
C GLU A 37 6.82 4.24 16.71
N GLU A 38 7.09 3.52 17.81
CA GLU A 38 8.08 2.45 17.84
C GLU A 38 7.76 1.32 16.86
N TRP A 39 6.48 0.95 16.77
CA TRP A 39 6.01 -0.03 15.79
C TRP A 39 6.21 0.45 14.36
N THR A 40 5.95 1.73 14.09
CA THR A 40 6.13 2.31 12.75
C THR A 40 7.61 2.36 12.37
N GLU A 41 8.47 2.77 13.30
CA GLU A 41 9.92 2.75 13.10
C GLU A 41 10.45 1.33 12.87
N ALA A 42 9.92 0.32 13.56
CA ALA A 42 10.29 -1.08 13.32
C ALA A 42 9.99 -1.54 11.88
N LEU A 43 8.86 -1.11 11.29
CA LEU A 43 8.57 -1.37 9.87
C LEU A 43 9.56 -0.65 8.95
N LEU A 44 9.85 0.63 9.21
CA LEU A 44 10.72 1.45 8.37
C LEU A 44 12.17 0.97 8.37
N GLN A 45 12.61 0.32 9.44
CA GLN A 45 13.95 -0.26 9.57
C GLN A 45 14.07 -1.65 8.91
N MET A 46 12.99 -2.23 8.38
CA MET A 46 13.07 -3.53 7.72
C MET A 46 13.96 -3.47 6.47
N ASP A 47 15.05 -4.22 6.51
CA ASP A 47 15.93 -4.49 5.37
C ASP A 47 15.47 -5.72 4.57
N TYR A 48 15.20 -5.53 3.27
CA TYR A 48 14.80 -6.60 2.35
C TYR A 48 15.89 -7.66 2.14
N ASN A 49 17.16 -7.37 2.48
CA ASN A 49 18.24 -8.36 2.46
C ASN A 49 18.21 -9.31 3.67
N ASN A 50 17.51 -8.94 4.74
CA ASN A 50 17.30 -9.84 5.88
C ASN A 50 16.21 -10.88 5.52
N PRO A 51 16.53 -12.19 5.55
CA PRO A 51 15.57 -13.23 5.16
C PRO A 51 14.25 -13.20 5.93
N ALA A 52 14.27 -12.86 7.23
CA ALA A 52 13.07 -12.81 8.06
C ALA A 52 12.17 -11.62 7.67
N HIS A 53 12.77 -10.45 7.39
CA HIS A 53 12.03 -9.28 6.93
C HIS A 53 11.46 -9.51 5.53
N ARG A 54 12.26 -10.09 4.62
CA ARG A 54 11.85 -10.39 3.26
C ARG A 54 10.58 -11.24 3.21
N THR A 55 10.44 -12.24 4.08
CA THR A 55 9.20 -13.05 4.14
C THR A 55 7.96 -12.19 4.39
N ILE A 56 8.03 -11.24 5.32
CA ILE A 56 6.92 -10.33 5.62
C ILE A 56 6.68 -9.36 4.45
N MET A 57 7.76 -8.78 3.90
CA MET A 57 7.70 -7.81 2.82
C MET A 57 7.17 -8.41 1.51
N ASP A 58 7.50 -9.67 1.21
CA ASP A 58 6.98 -10.40 0.06
C ASP A 58 5.47 -10.69 0.21
N MET A 59 4.99 -10.96 1.42
CA MET A 59 3.55 -11.09 1.69
C MET A 59 2.79 -9.78 1.43
N GLU A 60 3.40 -8.64 1.76
CA GLU A 60 2.87 -7.30 1.51
C GLU A 60 3.13 -6.81 0.06
N GLY A 61 3.90 -7.57 -0.73
CA GLY A 61 4.21 -7.23 -2.13
C GLY A 61 5.14 -6.02 -2.29
N LEU A 62 5.99 -5.72 -1.31
CA LEU A 62 6.86 -4.55 -1.30
C LEU A 62 8.34 -4.90 -1.07
N LYS A 63 9.21 -3.93 -1.36
CA LYS A 63 10.66 -4.03 -1.10
C LYS A 63 11.20 -2.98 -0.12
N ARG A 64 10.36 -2.04 0.30
CA ARG A 64 10.65 -1.08 1.37
C ARG A 64 9.36 -0.56 1.95
N TRP A 65 9.37 -0.31 3.25
CA TRP A 65 8.33 0.51 3.90
C TRP A 65 8.65 1.99 3.71
N VAL A 66 7.60 2.82 3.67
CA VAL A 66 7.70 4.28 3.58
C VAL A 66 6.64 4.92 4.45
N ARG A 67 6.90 6.14 4.92
CA ARG A 67 5.87 6.98 5.52
C ARG A 67 4.79 7.30 4.47
N PRO A 68 3.53 7.48 4.91
CA PRO A 68 2.42 7.73 3.98
C PRO A 68 2.60 9.06 3.24
N GLN A 69 2.19 9.09 1.97
CA GLN A 69 2.08 10.32 1.19
C GLN A 69 0.61 10.71 1.04
N LEU A 70 0.09 11.46 2.01
CA LEU A 70 -1.35 11.76 2.11
C LEU A 70 -1.91 12.50 0.89
N ALA A 71 -1.12 13.36 0.24
CA ALA A 71 -1.52 14.05 -0.98
C ALA A 71 -1.84 13.08 -2.14
N GLY A 72 -1.25 11.88 -2.15
CA GLY A 72 -1.50 10.85 -3.17
C GLY A 72 -2.90 10.23 -3.11
N TYR A 73 -3.67 10.48 -2.05
CA TYR A 73 -5.06 10.03 -1.92
C TYR A 73 -6.07 11.01 -2.51
N LYS A 74 -5.66 12.25 -2.84
CA LYS A 74 -6.56 13.29 -3.35
C LYS A 74 -7.42 12.84 -4.54
N PRO A 75 -6.88 12.14 -5.57
CA PRO A 75 -7.70 11.69 -6.70
C PRO A 75 -8.82 10.70 -6.30
N LEU A 76 -8.62 9.94 -5.23
CA LEU A 76 -9.63 9.02 -4.71
C LEU A 76 -10.79 9.79 -4.07
N PHE A 77 -10.49 10.81 -3.25
CA PHE A 77 -11.52 11.65 -2.65
C PHE A 77 -12.33 12.40 -3.71
N GLU A 78 -11.66 12.95 -4.72
CA GLU A 78 -12.33 13.63 -5.84
C GLU A 78 -13.23 12.67 -6.63
N ALA A 79 -12.79 11.43 -6.85
CA ALA A 79 -13.58 10.41 -7.52
C ALA A 79 -14.84 10.03 -6.72
N VAL A 80 -14.72 9.87 -5.40
CA VAL A 80 -15.86 9.57 -4.50
C VAL A 80 -16.88 10.71 -4.50
N GLN A 81 -16.41 11.95 -4.40
CA GLN A 81 -17.28 13.13 -4.46
C GLN A 81 -18.00 13.25 -5.81
N ALA A 82 -17.31 12.96 -6.92
CA ALA A 82 -17.89 13.04 -8.26
C ALA A 82 -19.05 12.05 -8.48
N VAL A 83 -19.07 10.92 -7.74
CA VAL A 83 -20.16 9.93 -7.80
C VAL A 83 -21.21 10.10 -6.70
N GLY A 84 -21.12 11.16 -5.88
CA GLY A 84 -22.14 11.54 -4.90
C GLY A 84 -22.09 10.78 -3.58
N TYR A 85 -20.91 10.32 -3.17
CA TYR A 85 -20.65 9.71 -1.86
C TYR A 85 -19.72 10.57 -1.00
#